data_AF-A0A4Q5SIJ3-F1
#
_entry.id   AF-A0A4Q5SIJ3-F1
#
_cell.length_a   1.000
_cell.length_b   1.000
_cell.length_c   1.000
_cell.angle_alpha   90.00
_cell.angle_beta   90.00
_cell.angle_gamma   90.00
#
_symmetry.space_group_name_H-M   'P 1'
#
loop_
_entity.id
_entity.type
_entity.pdbx_description
1 polymer ?
#
loop_
_entity_poly.entity_id
_entity_poly.type
_entity_poly.pdbx_seq_one_letter_code
_entity_poly.pdbx_strand_id
1 'polypeptide(L)'
;MPENTTKVAIIYHYIAHYRLPIFRKLMQDTQVEYTLYSGTTSEIPIKRIDDNLAQKSVAEGGLRWVHLKNHWLKNIILWQSGVISLALNGKYDAYIFLGNPYHLSTWFGALIARLRGKKVYYWMHGIYSDRLSAVDYI
;
A
#
# COMPACT_ATOMS: atom_id res chain seq x y z
N MET A 1 -14.30 -18.33 14.81
CA MET A 1 -13.38 -17.68 13.85
C MET A 1 -12.10 -18.48 13.85
N PRO A 2 -11.51 -18.85 12.69
CA PRO A 2 -10.34 -19.73 12.70
C PRO A 2 -9.17 -19.07 13.44
N GLU A 3 -8.40 -19.89 14.13
CA GLU A 3 -7.58 -19.50 15.28
C GLU A 3 -6.28 -18.74 14.95
N ASN A 4 -5.99 -18.43 13.67
CA ASN A 4 -4.91 -17.49 13.34
C ASN A 4 -4.98 -16.94 11.90
N THR A 5 -5.84 -15.95 11.63
CA THR A 5 -5.82 -15.24 10.34
C THR A 5 -4.60 -14.32 10.28
N THR A 6 -3.73 -14.50 9.27
CA THR A 6 -2.55 -13.64 9.09
C THR A 6 -3.00 -12.24 8.66
N LYS A 7 -2.55 -11.20 9.36
CA LYS A 7 -2.92 -9.80 9.05
C LYS A 7 -1.83 -9.11 8.25
N VAL A 8 -2.21 -8.54 7.11
CA VAL A 8 -1.28 -7.91 6.18
C VAL A 8 -1.71 -6.50 5.84
N ALA A 9 -0.82 -5.53 6.06
CA ALA A 9 -1.01 -4.16 5.60
C ALA A 9 -0.41 -4.00 4.19
N ILE A 10 -1.18 -3.44 3.26
CA ILE A 10 -0.70 -3.09 1.91
C ILE A 10 -0.68 -1.57 1.78
N ILE A 11 0.50 -0.99 1.56
CA ILE A 11 0.73 0.46 1.54
C ILE A 11 1.02 0.92 0.11
N TYR A 12 0.16 1.78 -0.39
CA TYR A 12 0.28 2.45 -1.68
C TYR A 12 0.24 3.98 -1.50
N HIS A 13 0.89 4.74 -2.37
CA HIS A 13 0.69 6.19 -2.45
C HIS A 13 -0.75 6.58 -2.84
N TYR A 14 -1.34 5.93 -3.84
CA TYR A 14 -2.76 5.96 -4.18
C TYR A 14 -3.19 4.62 -4.80
N ILE A 15 -4.51 4.39 -4.95
CA ILE A 15 -5.04 3.21 -5.62
C ILE A 15 -5.62 3.56 -6.99
N ALA A 16 -4.96 3.07 -8.06
CA ALA A 16 -5.46 3.17 -9.43
C ALA A 16 -6.68 2.27 -9.66
N HIS A 17 -7.63 2.73 -10.48
CA HIS A 17 -8.87 2.02 -10.81
C HIS A 17 -8.62 0.60 -11.34
N TYR A 18 -7.58 0.41 -12.16
CA TYR A 18 -7.26 -0.90 -12.72
C TYR A 18 -6.82 -1.94 -11.67
N ARG A 19 -6.39 -1.51 -10.47
CA ARG A 19 -6.01 -2.43 -9.38
C ARG A 19 -7.21 -2.95 -8.59
N LEU A 20 -8.41 -2.37 -8.78
CA LEU A 20 -9.61 -2.73 -8.03
C LEU A 20 -9.94 -4.25 -8.08
N PRO A 21 -9.89 -4.94 -9.23
CA PRO A 21 -10.18 -6.37 -9.27
C PRO A 21 -9.22 -7.19 -8.40
N ILE A 22 -7.94 -6.80 -8.35
CA ILE A 22 -6.93 -7.47 -7.53
C ILE A 22 -7.26 -7.29 -6.05
N PHE A 23 -7.55 -6.06 -5.63
CA PHE A 23 -7.89 -5.79 -4.23
C PHE A 23 -9.19 -6.49 -3.80
N ARG A 24 -10.20 -6.55 -4.67
CA ARG A 24 -11.42 -7.33 -4.39
C ARG A 24 -11.12 -8.81 -4.20
N LYS A 25 -10.22 -9.38 -5.00
CA LYS A 25 -9.81 -10.78 -4.84
C LYS A 25 -9.08 -11.00 -3.51
N LEU A 26 -8.19 -10.09 -3.13
CA LEU A 26 -7.51 -10.13 -1.82
C LEU A 26 -8.49 -9.97 -0.65
N MET A 27 -9.54 -9.16 -0.79
CA MET A 27 -10.54 -9.00 0.28
C MET A 27 -11.27 -10.30 0.65
N GLN A 28 -11.36 -11.24 -0.29
CA GLN A 28 -12.06 -12.52 -0.18
C GLN A 28 -11.19 -13.66 0.35
N ASP A 29 -9.91 -13.42 0.62
CA ASP A 29 -9.01 -14.43 1.17
C ASP A 29 -9.43 -14.82 2.60
N THR A 30 -9.48 -16.12 2.88
CA THR A 30 -9.93 -16.67 4.18
C THR A 30 -8.79 -16.94 5.15
N GLN A 31 -7.55 -16.99 4.67
CA GLN A 31 -6.35 -17.25 5.46
C GLN A 31 -5.60 -15.96 5.79
N VAL A 32 -5.70 -14.95 4.91
CA VAL A 32 -5.01 -13.68 5.03
C VAL A 32 -5.99 -12.51 5.02
N GLU A 33 -5.99 -11.72 6.09
CA GLU A 33 -6.75 -10.48 6.18
C GLU A 33 -5.90 -9.31 5.70
N TYR A 34 -6.20 -8.85 4.49
CA TYR A 34 -5.55 -7.66 3.92
C TYR A 34 -6.26 -6.36 4.31
N THR A 35 -5.50 -5.36 4.72
CA THR A 35 -5.94 -3.97 4.89
C THR A 35 -5.12 -3.07 3.98
N LEU A 36 -5.80 -2.24 3.19
CA LEU A 36 -5.19 -1.28 2.29
C LEU A 36 -4.93 0.04 3.02
N TYR A 37 -3.82 0.68 2.69
CA TYR A 37 -3.46 2.02 3.13
C TYR A 37 -3.05 2.84 1.92
N SER A 38 -3.69 3.99 1.71
CA SER A 38 -3.23 4.92 0.66
C SER A 38 -3.68 6.35 0.84
N GLY A 39 -3.03 7.27 0.13
CA GLY A 39 -3.57 8.61 -0.07
C GLY A 39 -4.80 8.63 -0.97
N THR A 40 -5.50 9.76 -0.92
CA THR A 40 -6.65 10.11 -1.78
C THR A 40 -6.26 11.05 -2.92
N THR A 41 -4.96 11.34 -3.08
CA THR A 41 -4.43 12.20 -4.14
C THR A 41 -3.38 11.45 -4.95
N SER A 42 -3.25 11.83 -6.22
CA SER A 42 -2.26 11.32 -7.15
C SER A 42 -1.43 12.50 -7.67
N GLU A 43 -0.15 12.27 -7.85
CA GLU A 43 0.83 13.17 -8.46
C GLU A 43 0.73 13.20 -9.99
N ILE A 44 0.10 12.17 -10.58
CA ILE A 44 -0.17 12.05 -12.01
C ILE A 44 -1.69 11.99 -12.33
N PRO A 45 -2.12 12.36 -13.54
CA PRO A 45 -3.51 12.23 -13.97
C PRO A 45 -3.84 10.75 -14.24
N ILE A 46 -4.40 10.08 -13.23
CA ILE A 46 -4.82 8.68 -13.33
C ILE A 46 -6.20 8.49 -12.71
N LYS A 47 -7.01 7.63 -13.33
CA LYS A 47 -8.31 7.23 -12.75
C LYS A 47 -8.06 6.41 -11.49
N ARG A 48 -8.46 6.95 -10.34
CA ARG A 48 -8.43 6.25 -9.05
C ARG A 48 -9.72 5.47 -8.82
N ILE A 49 -9.71 4.58 -7.84
CA ILE A 49 -10.96 3.99 -7.32
C ILE A 49 -11.76 5.04 -6.55
N ASP A 50 -13.07 4.80 -6.42
CA ASP A 50 -13.94 5.62 -5.58
C ASP A 50 -13.56 5.45 -4.10
N ASP A 51 -13.23 6.55 -3.44
CA ASP A 51 -12.85 6.60 -2.02
C ASP A 51 -14.00 6.11 -1.11
N ASN A 52 -15.26 6.16 -1.58
CA ASN A 52 -16.42 5.60 -0.85
C ASN A 52 -16.34 4.08 -0.62
N LEU A 53 -15.49 3.36 -1.36
CA LEU A 53 -15.26 1.94 -1.13
C LEU A 53 -14.65 1.66 0.26
N ALA A 54 -13.96 2.63 0.86
CA ALA A 54 -13.42 2.51 2.23
C ALA A 54 -14.51 2.51 3.31
N GLN A 55 -15.69 3.05 3.01
CA GLN A 55 -16.80 3.17 3.95
C GLN A 55 -17.77 1.98 3.90
N LYS A 56 -17.68 1.15 2.85
CA LYS A 56 -18.56 0.00 2.65
C LYS A 56 -17.93 -1.26 3.24
N SER A 57 -18.76 -2.16 3.76
CA SER A 57 -18.26 -3.47 4.20
C SER A 57 -17.79 -4.30 3.00
N VAL A 58 -16.91 -5.29 3.24
CA VAL A 58 -16.47 -6.21 2.18
C VAL A 58 -17.64 -7.00 1.59
N ALA A 59 -18.66 -7.32 2.39
CA ALA A 59 -19.89 -7.99 1.93
C ALA A 59 -20.69 -7.15 0.92
N GLU A 60 -20.63 -5.81 1.04
CA GLU A 60 -21.27 -4.85 0.13
C GLU A 60 -20.35 -4.45 -1.04
N GLY A 61 -19.22 -5.14 -1.21
CA GLY A 61 -18.23 -4.85 -2.25
C GLY A 61 -17.27 -3.71 -1.94
N GLY A 62 -17.22 -3.27 -0.67
CA GLY A 62 -16.24 -2.34 -0.15
C GLY A 62 -14.86 -2.95 0.08
N LEU A 63 -13.95 -2.16 0.62
CA LEU A 63 -12.57 -2.53 0.89
C LEU A 63 -12.22 -2.21 2.34
N ARG A 64 -11.46 -3.09 3.00
CA ARG A 64 -10.75 -2.74 4.24
C ARG A 64 -9.65 -1.75 3.88
N TRP A 65 -9.98 -0.46 3.86
CA TRP A 65 -9.11 0.60 3.35
C TRP A 65 -9.07 1.79 4.29
N VAL A 66 -7.86 2.23 4.62
CA VAL A 66 -7.60 3.38 5.48
C VAL A 66 -6.84 4.43 4.68
N HIS A 67 -7.30 5.68 4.77
CA HIS A 67 -6.63 6.78 4.09
C HIS A 67 -5.45 7.33 4.88
N LEU A 68 -4.36 7.62 4.17
CA LEU A 68 -3.17 8.30 4.67
C LEU A 68 -3.01 9.66 3.98
N LYS A 69 -2.16 10.53 4.52
CA LYS A 69 -1.92 11.86 3.94
C LYS A 69 -0.60 11.88 3.18
N ASN A 70 -0.66 12.18 1.88
CA ASN A 70 0.52 12.33 1.03
C ASN A 70 1.05 13.76 1.06
N HIS A 71 2.37 13.90 1.15
CA HIS A 71 3.11 15.14 1.00
C HIS A 71 4.12 14.96 -0.12
N TRP A 72 3.94 15.71 -1.20
CA TRP A 72 4.80 15.63 -2.38
C TRP A 72 5.76 16.81 -2.41
N LEU A 73 7.04 16.53 -2.63
CA LEU A 73 8.04 17.53 -2.94
C LEU A 73 8.38 17.44 -4.44
N LYS A 74 8.11 18.53 -5.17
CA LYS A 74 8.30 18.64 -6.63
C LYS A 74 7.61 17.50 -7.43
N ASN A 75 6.54 16.92 -6.91
CA ASN A 75 5.83 15.76 -7.50
C ASN A 75 6.70 14.51 -7.74
N ILE A 76 7.88 14.43 -7.11
CA ILE A 76 8.81 13.31 -7.29
C ILE A 76 8.97 12.57 -5.97
N ILE A 77 9.27 13.30 -4.90
CA ILE A 77 9.55 12.70 -3.60
C ILE A 77 8.27 12.66 -2.77
N LEU A 78 7.92 11.48 -2.29
CA LEU A 78 6.77 11.27 -1.43
C LEU A 78 7.16 11.07 0.02
N TRP A 79 6.51 11.83 0.89
CA TRP A 79 6.34 11.51 2.29
C TRP A 79 4.87 11.22 2.59
N GLN A 80 4.56 10.00 3.02
CA GLN A 80 3.20 9.59 3.39
C GLN A 80 3.06 9.54 4.91
N SER A 81 2.39 10.56 5.45
CA SER A 81 2.12 10.69 6.89
C SER A 81 1.23 9.55 7.37
N GLY A 82 1.63 8.94 8.48
CA GLY A 82 0.98 7.78 9.07
C GLY A 82 1.69 6.45 8.79
N VAL A 83 2.53 6.34 7.75
CA VAL A 83 3.29 5.10 7.48
C VAL A 83 4.22 4.73 8.63
N ILE A 84 4.90 5.72 9.23
CA ILE A 84 5.79 5.48 10.38
C ILE A 84 5.00 5.01 11.60
N SER A 85 3.88 5.68 11.92
CA SER A 85 3.02 5.26 13.04
C SER A 85 2.43 3.87 12.80
N LEU A 86 2.02 3.57 11.56
CA LEU A 86 1.55 2.26 11.15
C LEU A 86 2.64 1.20 11.35
N ALA A 87 3.87 1.48 10.93
CA ALA A 87 5.00 0.58 11.10
C ALA A 87 5.39 0.39 12.58
N LEU A 88 5.24 1.41 13.43
CA LEU A 88 5.56 1.36 14.87
C LEU A 88 4.47 0.66 15.70
N ASN A 89 3.20 0.95 15.40
CA ASN A 89 2.07 0.61 16.28
C ASN A 89 1.13 -0.44 15.66
N GLY A 90 1.23 -0.66 14.35
CA GLY A 90 0.39 -1.61 13.62
C GLY A 90 0.52 -3.03 14.17
N LYS A 91 -0.63 -3.68 14.34
CA LYS A 91 -0.77 -5.08 14.76
C LYS A 91 -0.92 -5.98 13.54
N TYR A 92 0.09 -5.94 12.68
CA TYR A 92 0.18 -6.75 11.47
C TYR A 92 1.32 -7.75 11.59
N ASP A 93 1.19 -8.86 10.88
CA ASP A 93 2.20 -9.92 10.77
C ASP A 93 3.16 -9.62 9.62
N ALA A 94 2.64 -9.00 8.55
CA ALA A 94 3.41 -8.57 7.40
C ALA A 94 2.97 -7.21 6.85
N TYR A 95 3.90 -6.57 6.15
CA TYR A 95 3.69 -5.32 5.43
C TYR A 95 4.12 -5.50 3.97
N ILE A 96 3.27 -5.07 3.05
CA ILE A 96 3.55 -5.00 1.62
C ILE A 96 3.61 -3.53 1.24
N PHE A 97 4.80 -3.07 0.86
CA PHE A 97 5.06 -1.69 0.49
C PHE A 97 5.17 -1.55 -1.03
N LEU A 98 4.64 -0.47 -1.61
CA LEU A 98 4.99 -0.12 -2.99
C LEU A 98 6.49 0.23 -3.07
N GLY A 99 7.26 -0.54 -3.83
CA GLY A 99 8.70 -0.34 -3.98
C GLY A 99 9.03 0.75 -4.99
N ASN A 100 8.96 2.01 -4.56
CA ASN A 100 9.46 3.15 -5.33
C ASN A 100 10.60 3.83 -4.52
N PRO A 101 11.80 4.04 -5.11
CA PRO A 101 12.92 4.66 -4.41
C PRO A 101 12.61 6.07 -3.86
N TYR A 102 11.72 6.83 -4.51
CA TYR A 102 11.37 8.19 -4.11
C TYR A 102 10.30 8.28 -3.00
N HIS A 103 9.78 7.14 -2.52
CA HIS A 103 8.80 7.09 -1.43
C HIS A 103 9.51 6.93 -0.07
N LEU A 104 10.03 8.02 0.48
CA LEU A 104 10.92 7.98 1.66
C LEU A 104 10.28 7.34 2.88
N SER A 105 9.03 7.69 3.18
CA SER A 105 8.31 7.14 4.34
C SER A 105 8.15 5.62 4.27
N THR A 106 8.09 5.05 3.06
CA THR A 106 8.02 3.60 2.79
C THR A 106 9.29 2.90 3.25
N TRP A 107 10.46 3.45 2.92
CA TRP A 107 11.76 2.86 3.30
C TRP A 107 11.98 2.89 4.80
N PHE A 108 11.69 4.02 5.44
CA PHE A 108 11.74 4.12 6.90
C PHE A 108 10.71 3.19 7.56
N GLY A 109 9.48 3.13 7.06
CA GLY A 109 8.44 2.23 7.56
C GLY A 109 8.82 0.75 7.44
N ALA A 110 9.41 0.36 6.31
CA ALA A 110 9.91 -0.99 6.07
C ALA A 110 11.04 -1.36 7.03
N LEU A 111 12.01 -0.46 7.23
CA LEU A 111 13.09 -0.67 8.19
C LEU A 111 12.53 -0.87 9.61
N ILE A 112 11.61 0.01 10.05
CA ILE A 112 10.97 -0.09 11.37
C ILE A 112 10.21 -1.42 11.49
N ALA A 113 9.44 -1.81 10.49
CA ALA A 113 8.70 -3.07 10.50
C ALA A 113 9.65 -4.28 10.64
N ARG A 114 10.77 -4.28 9.92
CA ARG A 114 11.80 -5.33 10.04
C ARG A 114 12.42 -5.37 11.43
N LEU A 115 12.76 -4.22 12.01
CA LEU A 115 13.31 -4.12 13.37
C LEU A 115 12.32 -4.63 14.42
N ARG A 116 11.01 -4.53 14.17
CA ARG A 116 9.94 -5.13 14.99
C ARG A 116 9.69 -6.62 14.72
N GLY A 117 10.55 -7.29 13.94
CA GLY A 117 10.42 -8.70 13.59
C GLY A 117 9.27 -9.01 12.62
N LYS A 118 8.77 -8.02 11.88
CA LYS A 118 7.66 -8.19 10.94
C LYS A 118 8.16 -8.59 9.57
N LYS A 119 7.37 -9.38 8.84
CA LYS A 119 7.68 -9.72 7.45
C LYS A 119 7.45 -8.48 6.58
N VAL A 120 8.37 -8.21 5.66
CA VAL A 120 8.32 -7.05 4.76
C VAL A 120 8.50 -7.51 3.34
N TYR A 121 7.55 -7.11 2.49
CA TYR A 121 7.53 -7.38 1.06
C TYR A 121 7.42 -6.07 0.30
N TYR A 122 7.92 -6.07 -0.94
CA TYR A 122 7.73 -4.96 -1.86
C TYR A 122 6.87 -5.40 -3.04
N TRP A 123 5.83 -4.63 -3.31
CA TRP A 123 5.08 -4.70 -4.56
C TRP A 123 5.76 -3.76 -5.54
N MET A 124 6.33 -4.31 -6.61
CA MET A 124 6.97 -3.54 -7.68
C MET A 124 6.40 -3.97 -9.03
N HIS A 125 6.61 -3.15 -10.05
CA HIS A 125 6.56 -3.68 -11.41
C HIS A 125 7.77 -4.60 -11.61
N GLY A 126 7.64 -5.60 -12.47
CA GLY A 126 8.80 -6.37 -12.91
C GLY A 126 9.83 -5.44 -13.55
N ILE A 127 11.11 -5.78 -13.44
CA ILE A 127 12.17 -5.07 -14.15
C ILE A 127 12.19 -5.62 -15.57
N TYR A 128 11.95 -4.78 -16.57
CA TYR A 128 12.20 -5.15 -17.96
C TYR A 128 13.70 -5.00 -18.22
N SER A 129 14.35 -6.09 -18.63
CA SER A 129 15.82 -6.19 -18.77
C SER A 129 16.40 -5.23 -19.83
N ASP A 130 15.57 -4.76 -20.76
CA ASP A 130 16.07 -4.34 -22.06
C ASP A 130 16.46 -2.87 -22.17
N ARG A 131 16.26 -2.08 -21.10
CA ARG A 131 16.85 -0.75 -20.93
C ARG A 131 16.55 -0.25 -19.51
N LEU A 132 17.51 -0.39 -18.59
CA LEU A 132 17.46 0.35 -17.33
C LEU A 132 17.70 1.83 -17.65
N SER A 133 16.64 2.60 -17.83
CA SER A 133 16.72 4.05 -17.97
C SER A 133 16.21 4.70 -16.70
N ALA A 134 16.82 5.81 -16.28
CA ALA A 134 16.34 6.57 -15.12
C ALA A 134 14.89 7.07 -15.28
N VAL A 135 14.35 7.02 -16.51
CA VAL A 135 12.98 7.39 -16.88
C VAL A 135 11.96 6.39 -16.34
N ASP A 136 12.33 5.14 -16.06
CA ASP A 136 11.42 4.12 -15.52
C ASP A 136 11.03 4.39 -14.06
N TYR A 137 11.68 5.35 -13.41
CA TYR A 137 11.51 5.68 -12.00
C TYR A 137 11.02 7.12 -11.74
N ILE A 138 10.91 7.97 -12.78
CA ILE A 138 10.43 9.37 -12.71
C ILE A 138 9.00 9.44 -13.24
#